data_AF-A0A1Y1ZD27-F1
#
_entry.id   AF-A0A1Y1ZD27-F1
#
_cell.length_a   1.000
_cell.length_b   1.000
_cell.length_c   1.000
_cell.angle_alpha   90.00
_cell.angle_beta   90.00
_cell.angle_gamma   90.00
#
_symmetry.space_group_name_H-M   'P 1'
#
loop_
_entity.id
_entity.type
_entity.pdbx_description
1 polymer ?
#
loop_
_entity_poly.entity_id
_entity_poly.type
_entity_poly.pdbx_seq_one_letter_code
_entity_poly.pdbx_strand_id
1 'polypeptide(L)'
;FAEIITNVFENGNAIFGYAACEKLNDGRGFTCGRIGFTTGTGDALTVLQKYEEVSPNSTLLKYIPALQKIDSLAHCDSKRDSTSEIVDFDHVWTNTSCQDSKFNSVQDLINDEMYFTPAMKFAKRLGIQSNLGKAILY
;
A
#
# COMPACT_ATOMS: atom_id res chain seq x y z
N PHE A 1 16.94 6.03 4.84
CA PHE A 1 17.33 5.48 6.17
C PHE A 1 16.13 5.14 7.04
N ALA A 2 15.19 6.08 7.28
CA ALA A 2 13.97 5.78 8.05
C ALA A 2 13.17 4.61 7.44
N GLU A 3 12.99 4.61 6.12
CA GLU A 3 12.29 3.53 5.40
C GLU A 3 12.93 2.14 5.57
N ILE A 4 14.27 2.07 5.60
CA ILE A 4 14.99 0.80 5.82
C ILE A 4 14.81 0.34 7.27
N ILE A 5 14.82 1.27 8.23
CA ILE A 5 14.56 0.96 9.64
C ILE A 5 13.16 0.36 9.78
N THR A 6 12.15 1.00 9.19
CA THR A 6 10.78 0.48 9.18
C THR A 6 10.72 -0.91 8.53
N ASN A 7 11.32 -1.10 7.36
CA ASN A 7 11.28 -2.40 6.68
C ASN A 7 12.00 -3.51 7.46
N VAL A 8 13.05 -3.19 8.23
CA VAL A 8 13.68 -4.16 9.14
C VAL A 8 12.73 -4.56 10.26
N PHE A 9 11.94 -3.63 10.81
CA PHE A 9 10.94 -3.97 11.83
C PHE A 9 9.76 -4.77 11.26
N GLU A 10 9.29 -4.43 10.06
CA GLU A 10 8.14 -5.09 9.43
C GLU A 10 8.49 -6.47 8.84
N ASN A 11 9.63 -6.58 8.15
CA ASN A 11 9.96 -7.73 7.31
C ASN A 11 11.27 -8.42 7.72
N GLY A 12 11.95 -7.96 8.77
CA GLY A 12 13.22 -8.52 9.24
C GLY A 12 14.39 -8.32 8.28
N ASN A 13 14.25 -7.48 7.24
CA ASN A 13 15.27 -7.27 6.22
C ASN A 13 15.19 -5.86 5.59
N ALA A 14 16.13 -5.51 4.70
CA ALA A 14 16.19 -4.18 4.05
C ALA A 14 15.55 -4.14 2.64
N ILE A 15 14.92 -5.23 2.20
CA ILE A 15 14.31 -5.38 0.88
C ILE A 15 12.81 -5.11 0.98
N PHE A 16 12.33 -4.12 0.22
CA PHE A 16 10.91 -3.77 0.20
C PHE A 16 10.08 -4.81 -0.56
N GLY A 17 8.97 -5.25 0.06
CA GLY A 17 8.06 -6.25 -0.49
C GLY A 17 7.09 -5.73 -1.56
N TYR A 18 7.56 -4.99 -2.57
CA TYR A 18 6.68 -4.39 -3.60
C TYR A 18 5.75 -5.40 -4.27
N ALA A 19 6.25 -6.61 -4.54
CA ALA A 19 5.52 -7.69 -5.18
C ALA A 19 4.76 -8.58 -4.19
N ALA A 20 5.00 -8.47 -2.89
CA ALA A 20 4.32 -9.28 -1.89
C ALA A 20 2.82 -8.97 -1.91
N CYS A 21 1.98 -9.99 -1.90
CA CYS A 21 0.52 -9.83 -1.82
C CYS A 21 -0.07 -11.14 -1.32
N GLU A 22 -0.72 -11.13 -0.16
CA GLU A 22 -1.23 -12.33 0.49
C GLU A 22 -2.53 -12.04 1.23
N LYS A 23 -3.44 -13.02 1.28
CA LYS A 23 -4.59 -12.98 2.19
C LYS A 23 -4.19 -13.52 3.55
N LEU A 24 -3.97 -12.62 4.51
CA LEU A 24 -3.52 -12.96 5.87
C LEU A 24 -4.65 -13.42 6.81
N ASN A 25 -5.91 -13.34 6.38
CA ASN A 25 -7.12 -13.65 7.18
C ASN A 25 -7.22 -12.82 8.47
N ASP A 26 -6.78 -11.57 8.43
CA ASP A 26 -6.80 -10.61 9.54
C ASP A 26 -8.00 -9.64 9.48
N GLY A 27 -8.94 -9.90 8.57
CA GLY A 27 -10.13 -9.07 8.35
C GLY A 27 -9.92 -7.90 7.38
N ARG A 28 -8.76 -7.81 6.72
CA ARG A 28 -8.40 -6.71 5.81
C ARG A 28 -8.35 -7.13 4.33
N GLY A 29 -8.76 -8.35 4.01
CA GLY A 29 -8.65 -8.91 2.67
C GLY A 29 -7.21 -9.26 2.30
N PHE A 30 -6.79 -8.93 1.08
CA PHE A 30 -5.38 -9.04 0.68
C PHE A 30 -4.56 -7.88 1.26
N THR A 31 -3.34 -8.18 1.71
CA THR A 31 -2.32 -7.24 2.19
C THR A 31 -1.12 -7.31 1.24
N CYS A 32 -0.77 -6.19 0.61
CA CYS A 32 0.12 -6.16 -0.56
C CYS A 32 1.09 -4.98 -0.57
N GLY A 33 2.23 -5.18 -1.22
CA GLY A 33 3.19 -4.14 -1.53
C GLY A 33 4.03 -3.66 -0.36
N ARG A 34 4.75 -2.58 -0.64
CA ARG A 34 5.84 -2.02 0.18
C ARG A 34 5.52 -1.87 1.67
N ILE A 35 4.29 -1.48 2.00
CA ILE A 35 3.87 -1.16 3.37
C ILE A 35 2.61 -1.91 3.81
N GLY A 36 2.23 -2.97 3.08
CA GLY A 36 1.04 -3.76 3.39
C GLY A 36 -0.28 -3.02 3.12
N PHE A 37 -0.44 -2.50 1.90
CA PHE A 37 -1.71 -1.97 1.41
C PHE A 37 -2.78 -3.06 1.43
N THR A 38 -3.90 -2.82 2.09
CA THR A 38 -5.01 -3.77 2.25
C THR A 38 -6.28 -3.45 1.43
N THR A 39 -6.77 -4.44 0.71
CA THR A 39 -8.03 -4.30 -0.09
C THR A 39 -9.25 -3.90 0.76
N GLY A 40 -9.28 -4.29 2.04
CA GLY A 40 -10.37 -4.01 2.96
C GLY A 40 -10.31 -2.65 3.65
N THR A 41 -9.20 -1.91 3.60
CA THR A 41 -9.11 -0.55 4.18
C THR A 41 -9.24 0.56 3.15
N GLY A 42 -9.01 0.26 1.86
CA GLY A 42 -9.13 1.20 0.74
C GLY A 42 -7.80 1.80 0.24
N ASP A 43 -6.69 1.50 0.92
CA ASP A 43 -5.34 1.92 0.52
C ASP A 43 -4.88 1.23 -0.78
N ALA A 44 -5.16 -0.07 -0.99
CA ALA A 44 -4.87 -0.78 -2.24
C ALA A 44 -5.67 -0.20 -3.41
N LEU A 45 -6.93 0.22 -3.18
CA LEU A 45 -7.73 0.95 -4.16
C LEU A 45 -7.06 2.28 -4.54
N THR A 46 -6.55 3.02 -3.55
CA THR A 46 -5.83 4.29 -3.76
C THR A 46 -4.58 4.06 -4.64
N VAL A 47 -3.82 3.00 -4.38
CA VAL A 47 -2.67 2.60 -5.22
C VAL A 47 -3.10 2.32 -6.66
N LEU A 48 -4.17 1.54 -6.87
CA LEU A 48 -4.65 1.21 -8.21
C LEU A 48 -5.16 2.45 -8.97
N GLN A 49 -5.90 3.34 -8.31
CA GLN A 49 -6.38 4.59 -8.92
C GLN A 49 -5.22 5.49 -9.32
N LYS A 50 -4.17 5.58 -8.49
CA LYS A 50 -3.00 6.37 -8.83
C LYS A 50 -2.18 5.74 -9.96
N TYR A 51 -2.14 4.41 -10.00
CA TYR A 51 -1.47 3.68 -11.06
C TYR A 51 -2.21 3.76 -12.41
N GLU A 52 -3.54 3.85 -12.41
CA GLU A 52 -4.36 4.10 -13.61
C GLU A 52 -3.93 5.36 -14.35
N GLU A 53 -3.57 6.43 -13.64
CA GLU A 53 -3.10 7.69 -14.24
C GLU A 53 -1.84 7.52 -15.10
N VAL A 54 -0.97 6.56 -14.75
CA VAL A 54 0.34 6.35 -15.41
C VAL A 54 0.39 5.09 -16.28
N SER A 55 -0.57 4.17 -16.13
CA SER A 55 -0.67 2.90 -16.84
C SER A 55 -2.14 2.47 -17.06
N PRO A 56 -2.92 3.23 -17.86
CA PRO A 56 -4.37 3.06 -17.97
C PRO A 56 -4.82 1.73 -18.63
N ASN A 57 -3.90 0.98 -19.23
CA ASN A 57 -4.18 -0.30 -19.89
C ASN A 57 -3.73 -1.51 -19.06
N SER A 58 -3.33 -1.32 -17.80
CA SER A 58 -2.85 -2.42 -16.96
C SER A 58 -3.99 -3.38 -16.60
N THR A 59 -3.69 -4.68 -16.63
CA THR A 59 -4.64 -5.74 -16.26
C THR A 59 -5.04 -5.68 -14.78
N LEU A 60 -4.23 -5.03 -13.93
CA LEU A 60 -4.52 -4.81 -12.52
C LEU A 60 -5.74 -3.91 -12.31
N LEU A 61 -6.04 -3.00 -13.25
CA LEU A 61 -7.12 -2.03 -13.12
C LEU A 61 -8.52 -2.65 -13.17
N LYS A 62 -8.64 -3.89 -13.68
CA LYS A 62 -9.92 -4.63 -13.71
C LYS A 62 -10.55 -4.81 -12.32
N TYR A 63 -9.74 -4.70 -11.26
CA TYR A 63 -10.20 -4.86 -9.88
C TYR A 63 -10.76 -3.58 -9.25
N ILE A 64 -10.57 -2.39 -9.86
CA ILE A 64 -11.04 -1.11 -9.32
C ILE A 64 -12.52 -1.14 -8.94
N PRO A 65 -13.46 -1.61 -9.79
CA PRO A 65 -14.89 -1.59 -9.45
C PRO A 65 -15.23 -2.44 -8.22
N ALA A 66 -14.60 -3.61 -8.08
CA ALA A 66 -14.83 -4.50 -6.92
C ALA A 66 -14.25 -3.88 -5.63
N LEU A 67 -13.07 -3.26 -5.72
CA LEU A 67 -12.47 -2.56 -4.58
C LEU A 67 -13.27 -1.32 -4.16
N GLN A 68 -13.84 -0.57 -5.09
CA GLN A 68 -14.75 0.55 -4.78
C GLN A 68 -16.00 0.08 -4.03
N LYS A 69 -16.55 -1.09 -4.40
CA LYS A 69 -17.67 -1.70 -3.69
C LYS A 69 -17.29 -2.06 -2.25
N ILE A 70 -16.11 -2.66 -2.04
CA ILE A 70 -15.59 -2.98 -0.70
C ILE A 70 -15.38 -1.70 0.11
N ASP A 71 -14.79 -0.66 -0.50
CA ASP A 71 -14.49 0.59 0.17
C ASP A 71 -15.75 1.37 0.58
N SER A 72 -16.86 1.22 -0.17
CA SER A 72 -18.15 1.82 0.15
C SER A 72 -18.84 1.27 1.42
N LEU A 73 -18.37 0.12 1.93
CA LEU A 73 -18.90 -0.47 3.16
C LEU A 73 -18.44 0.32 4.39
N ALA A 74 -19.21 0.25 5.48
CA ALA A 74 -18.80 0.85 6.74
C ALA A 74 -17.46 0.27 7.22
N HIS A 75 -16.56 1.09 7.78
CA HIS A 75 -15.21 0.66 8.14
C HIS A 75 -15.16 -0.57 9.08
N CYS A 76 -16.17 -0.74 9.94
CA CYS A 76 -16.31 -1.87 10.85
C CYS A 76 -17.10 -3.07 10.28
N ASP A 77 -17.53 -3.01 9.01
CA ASP A 77 -18.22 -4.12 8.35
C ASP A 77 -17.24 -5.24 8.03
N SER A 78 -17.50 -6.43 8.58
CA SER A 78 -16.67 -7.62 8.36
C SER A 78 -16.63 -8.09 6.90
N LYS A 79 -17.58 -7.66 6.07
CA LYS A 79 -17.58 -7.95 4.63
C LYS A 79 -16.45 -7.25 3.88
N ARG A 80 -15.75 -6.29 4.49
CA ARG A 80 -14.56 -5.67 3.90
C ARG A 80 -13.39 -6.66 3.72
N ASP A 81 -13.41 -7.81 4.39
CA ASP A 81 -12.45 -8.91 4.17
C ASP A 81 -12.71 -9.73 2.89
N SER A 82 -13.80 -9.45 2.16
CA SER A 82 -14.19 -10.26 1.01
C SER A 82 -13.18 -10.20 -0.14
N THR A 83 -12.80 -11.37 -0.64
CA THR A 83 -11.94 -11.53 -1.82
C THR A 83 -12.65 -12.20 -2.99
N SER A 84 -13.97 -12.42 -2.88
CA SER A 84 -14.74 -13.21 -3.86
C SER A 84 -14.84 -12.57 -5.25
N GLU A 85 -14.76 -11.25 -5.33
CA GLU A 85 -14.86 -10.47 -6.59
C GLU A 85 -13.48 -10.02 -7.12
N ILE A 86 -12.40 -10.37 -6.41
CA ILE A 86 -11.02 -10.02 -6.75
C ILE A 86 -10.14 -11.27 -6.81
N VAL A 87 -10.61 -12.28 -7.55
CA VAL A 87 -9.88 -13.54 -7.76
C VAL A 87 -8.55 -13.28 -8.47
N ASP A 88 -7.49 -13.99 -8.06
CA ASP A 88 -6.11 -13.87 -8.55
C ASP A 88 -5.47 -12.49 -8.35
N PHE A 89 -6.02 -11.65 -7.47
CA PHE A 89 -5.49 -10.30 -7.21
C PHE A 89 -4.02 -10.33 -6.77
N ASP A 90 -3.65 -11.28 -5.91
CA ASP A 90 -2.28 -11.53 -5.45
C ASP A 90 -1.32 -11.82 -6.60
N HIS A 91 -1.70 -12.74 -7.48
CA HIS A 91 -0.88 -13.10 -8.63
C HIS A 91 -0.73 -11.92 -9.61
N VAL A 92 -1.82 -11.21 -9.90
CA VAL A 92 -1.76 -10.05 -10.80
C VAL A 92 -0.94 -8.91 -10.20
N TRP A 93 -1.09 -8.61 -8.90
CA TRP A 93 -0.27 -7.63 -8.18
C TRP A 93 1.21 -7.98 -8.28
N THR A 94 1.56 -9.23 -7.92
CA THR A 94 2.93 -9.76 -7.96
C THR A 94 3.52 -9.59 -9.35
N ASN A 95 2.79 -10.04 -10.38
CA ASN A 95 3.25 -9.97 -11.75
C ASN A 95 3.42 -8.52 -12.24
N THR A 96 2.48 -7.63 -11.94
CA THR A 96 2.59 -6.21 -12.31
C THR A 96 3.80 -5.55 -11.65
N SER A 97 4.05 -5.82 -10.36
CA SER A 97 5.23 -5.28 -9.64
C SER A 97 6.55 -5.78 -10.20
N CYS A 98 6.61 -7.04 -10.63
CA CYS A 98 7.80 -7.62 -11.26
C CYS A 98 8.05 -7.11 -12.69
N GLN A 99 7.02 -6.66 -13.41
CA GLN A 99 7.10 -6.32 -14.83
C GLN A 99 7.09 -4.81 -15.12
N ASP A 100 6.48 -4.01 -14.26
CA ASP A 100 6.34 -2.56 -14.45
C ASP A 100 6.89 -1.78 -13.25
N SER A 101 8.07 -1.19 -13.44
CA SER A 101 8.70 -0.37 -12.40
C SER A 101 7.88 0.86 -12.02
N LYS A 102 6.97 1.34 -12.89
CA LYS A 102 6.06 2.45 -12.56
C LYS A 102 5.11 2.06 -11.43
N PHE A 103 4.71 0.79 -11.35
CA PHE A 103 3.85 0.34 -10.27
C PHE A 103 4.55 0.44 -8.91
N ASN A 104 5.84 0.09 -8.87
CA ASN A 104 6.65 0.22 -7.64
C ASN A 104 6.85 1.71 -7.28
N SER A 105 7.06 2.58 -8.27
CA SER A 105 7.12 4.03 -8.03
C SER A 105 5.81 4.62 -7.50
N VAL A 106 4.66 4.08 -7.91
CA VAL A 106 3.35 4.49 -7.34
C VAL A 106 3.24 4.03 -5.88
N GLN A 107 3.71 2.82 -5.54
CA GLN A 107 3.74 2.38 -4.14
C GLN A 107 4.60 3.29 -3.26
N ASP A 108 5.75 3.75 -3.76
CA ASP A 108 6.59 4.74 -3.06
C ASP A 108 5.86 6.08 -2.89
N LEU A 109 5.21 6.56 -3.96
CA LEU A 109 4.45 7.82 -3.90
C LEU A 109 3.34 7.76 -2.84
N ILE A 110 2.57 6.67 -2.80
CA ILE A 110 1.49 6.52 -1.82
C ILE A 110 2.03 6.40 -0.39
N ASN A 111 3.14 5.67 -0.18
CA ASN A 111 3.84 5.67 1.10
C ASN A 111 4.22 7.10 1.54
N ASP A 112 4.74 7.90 0.61
CA ASP A 112 5.19 9.25 0.91
C ASP A 112 4.04 10.20 1.21
N GLU A 113 2.93 10.06 0.51
CA GLU A 113 1.72 10.86 0.75
C GLU A 113 1.05 10.50 2.08
N MET A 114 0.99 9.22 2.42
CA MET A 114 0.29 8.72 3.63
C MET A 114 1.14 8.79 4.90
N TYR A 115 2.45 8.55 4.82
CA TYR A 115 3.31 8.38 6.01
C TYR A 115 4.44 9.42 6.06
N PHE A 116 5.31 9.46 5.05
CA PHE A 116 6.52 10.27 5.09
C PHE A 116 6.22 11.77 5.18
N THR A 117 5.39 12.29 4.28
CA THR A 117 5.09 13.71 4.19
C THR A 117 4.37 14.22 5.45
N PRO A 118 3.35 13.53 5.98
CA PRO A 118 2.76 13.88 7.28
C PRO A 118 3.77 13.86 8.43
N ALA A 119 4.60 12.83 8.53
CA ALA A 119 5.64 12.72 9.57
C ALA A 119 6.63 13.89 9.51
N MET A 120 7.10 14.26 8.31
CA MET A 120 8.03 15.40 8.13
C MET A 120 7.37 16.75 8.45
N LYS A 121 6.08 16.93 8.09
CA LYS A 121 5.32 18.13 8.48
C LYS A 121 5.17 18.24 9.99
N PHE A 122 4.94 17.13 10.69
CA PHE A 122 4.83 17.09 12.14
C PHE A 122 6.18 17.35 12.82
N ALA A 123 7.25 16.72 12.33
CA ALA A 123 8.63 16.96 12.80
C ALA A 123 9.01 18.44 12.70
N LYS A 124 8.71 19.07 11.55
CA LYS A 124 8.94 20.51 11.34
C LYS A 124 8.18 21.36 12.34
N ARG A 125 6.91 21.03 12.62
CA ARG A 125 6.07 21.76 13.59
C ARG A 125 6.62 21.69 15.00
N LEU A 126 7.19 20.55 15.39
CA LEU A 126 7.80 20.33 16.70
C LEU A 126 9.27 20.80 16.80
N GLY A 127 9.83 21.37 15.72
CA GLY A 127 11.23 21.80 15.69
C GLY A 127 12.24 20.64 15.71
N ILE A 128 11.81 19.41 15.39
CA ILE A 128 12.69 18.24 15.35
C ILE A 128 13.56 18.31 14.11
N GLN A 129 14.87 18.50 14.30
CA GLN A 129 15.83 18.64 13.21
C GLN A 129 16.63 17.37 12.93
N SER A 130 16.86 16.54 13.95
CA SER A 130 17.69 15.34 13.82
C SER A 130 17.03 14.29 12.91
N ASN A 131 17.84 13.61 12.10
CA ASN A 131 17.35 12.54 11.22
C ASN A 131 16.77 11.37 12.02
N LEU A 132 17.33 11.07 13.20
CA LEU A 132 16.79 10.07 14.11
C LEU A 132 15.41 10.47 14.65
N GLY A 133 15.24 11.73 15.09
CA GLY A 133 13.95 12.21 15.59
C GLY A 133 12.87 12.22 14.51
N LYS A 134 13.23 12.58 13.27
CA LYS A 134 12.34 12.49 12.11
C LYS A 134 11.95 11.04 11.80
N ALA A 135 12.90 10.10 11.93
CA ALA A 135 12.66 8.68 11.70
C ALA A 135 11.80 8.02 12.79
N ILE A 136 11.64 8.62 13.98
CA ILE A 136 10.72 8.14 15.02
C ILE A 136 9.26 8.54 14.71
N LEU A 137 9.07 9.67 14.02
CA LEU A 137 7.74 10.14 13.62
C LEU A 137 7.23 9.49 12.34
N TYR A 138 8.12 8.89 11.57
CA TYR A 138 7.84 8.12 10.38
C TYR A 138 7.72 6.65 10.75
#